data_AF-A0A7X8XZR7-F1
#
_entry.id   AF-A0A7X8XZR7-F1
#
_cell.length_a   1.000
_cell.length_b   1.000
_cell.length_c   1.000
_cell.angle_alpha   90.00
_cell.angle_beta   90.00
_cell.angle_gamma   90.00
#
_symmetry.space_group_name_H-M   'P 1'
#
loop_
_entity.id
_entity.type
_entity.pdbx_description
1 polymer ?
#
loop_
_entity_poly.entity_id
_entity_poly.type
_entity_poly.pdbx_seq_one_letter_code
_entity_poly.pdbx_strand_id
1 'polypeptide(L)'
;MPMVTVSISPLQAAGIRDAVDTGTYASSSEIVREALRLWDAARKRDGVYDLRSAANYREKTAGGGRCVADMFADYEAEKHSHN
;
A
#
# COMPACT_ATOMS: atom_id res chain seq x y z
N MET A 1 -4.88 7.91 -22.81
CA MET A 1 -5.09 7.98 -21.34
C MET A 1 -6.58 8.16 -21.09
N PRO A 2 -7.24 7.37 -20.23
CA PRO A 2 -8.64 7.62 -19.88
C PRO A 2 -8.79 8.97 -19.17
N MET A 3 -9.90 9.68 -19.42
CA MET A 3 -10.25 10.93 -18.76
C MET A 3 -11.20 10.66 -17.59
N VAL A 4 -11.01 11.38 -16.49
CA VAL A 4 -11.82 11.26 -15.28
C VAL A 4 -12.26 12.66 -14.86
N THR A 5 -13.54 12.80 -14.50
CA THR A 5 -14.08 14.02 -13.88
C THR A 5 -14.11 13.81 -12.37
N VAL A 6 -13.57 14.77 -11.62
CA VAL A 6 -13.53 14.73 -10.15
C VAL A 6 -14.08 16.02 -9.58
N SER A 7 -14.70 15.95 -8.40
CA SER A 7 -15.09 17.13 -7.63
C SER A 7 -14.04 17.43 -6.58
N ILE A 8 -13.64 18.69 -6.46
CA ILE A 8 -12.67 19.17 -5.47
C ILE A 8 -13.20 20.44 -4.81
N SER A 9 -12.66 20.77 -3.63
CA SER A 9 -13.03 21.99 -2.94
C SER A 9 -12.70 23.23 -3.79
N PRO A 10 -13.54 24.29 -3.78
CA PRO A 10 -13.23 25.54 -4.46
C PRO A 10 -11.86 26.12 -4.08
N LEU A 11 -11.46 25.97 -2.81
CA LEU A 11 -10.15 26.41 -2.33
C LEU A 11 -8.99 25.65 -3.00
N GLN A 12 -9.14 24.33 -3.16
CA GLN A 12 -8.13 23.51 -3.84
C GLN A 12 -8.07 23.84 -5.33
N ALA A 13 -9.23 24.07 -5.97
CA ALA A 13 -9.28 24.48 -7.37
C ALA A 13 -8.55 25.81 -7.60
N ALA A 14 -8.72 26.77 -6.69
CA ALA A 14 -8.00 28.05 -6.74
C ALA A 14 -6.48 27.86 -6.63
N GLY A 15 -6.02 27.04 -5.67
CA GLY A 15 -4.59 26.74 -5.52
C GLY A 15 -4.00 26.01 -6.74
N ILE A 16 -4.73 25.07 -7.34
CA ILE A 16 -4.32 24.39 -8.57
C ILE A 16 -4.16 25.39 -9.72
N ARG A 17 -5.10 26.34 -9.84
CA ARG A 17 -5.08 27.33 -10.92
C ARG A 17 -3.91 28.30 -10.77
N ASP A 18 -3.67 28.80 -9.57
CA ASP A 18 -2.51 29.66 -9.26
C ASP A 18 -1.17 28.95 -9.58
N ALA A 19 -1.04 27.67 -9.25
CA ALA A 19 0.16 26.90 -9.54
C ALA A 19 0.43 26.70 -11.06
N VAL A 20 -0.64 26.69 -11.88
CA VAL A 20 -0.51 26.70 -13.34
C VAL A 20 -0.21 28.10 -13.87
N ASP A 21 -0.90 29.12 -13.36
CA ASP A 21 -0.76 30.52 -13.80
C ASP A 21 0.64 31.08 -13.50
N THR A 22 1.26 30.63 -12.39
CA THR A 22 2.66 30.93 -12.03
C THR A 22 3.70 30.16 -12.84
N GLY A 23 3.26 29.18 -13.65
CA GLY A 23 4.14 28.33 -14.45
C GLY A 23 4.86 27.24 -13.66
N THR A 24 4.50 27.01 -12.39
CA THR A 24 5.07 25.92 -11.58
C THR A 24 4.70 24.55 -12.14
N TYR A 25 3.52 24.44 -12.76
CA TYR A 25 3.04 23.24 -13.45
C TYR A 25 2.50 23.60 -14.83
N ALA A 26 2.63 22.67 -15.79
CA ALA A 26 2.15 22.89 -17.15
C ALA A 26 0.63 22.68 -17.28
N SER A 27 0.01 21.92 -16.37
CA SER A 27 -1.45 21.70 -16.38
C SER A 27 -2.02 21.26 -15.03
N SER A 28 -3.31 21.49 -14.83
CA SER A 28 -4.06 20.95 -13.67
C SER A 28 -3.96 19.41 -13.58
N SER A 29 -3.99 18.72 -14.72
CA SER A 29 -3.89 17.25 -14.78
C SER A 29 -2.52 16.73 -14.35
N GLU A 30 -1.46 17.52 -14.48
CA GLU A 30 -0.13 17.18 -13.96
C GLU A 30 -0.10 17.25 -12.43
N ILE A 31 -0.63 18.33 -11.86
CA ILE A 31 -0.74 18.51 -10.40
C ILE A 31 -1.52 17.35 -9.78
N VAL A 32 -2.66 16.98 -10.37
CA VAL A 32 -3.50 15.88 -9.85
C VAL A 32 -2.76 14.54 -9.92
N ARG A 33 -2.00 14.28 -10.99
CA ARG A 33 -1.21 13.04 -11.11
C ARG A 33 -0.12 12.98 -10.04
N GLU A 34 0.59 14.08 -9.79
CA GLU A 34 1.63 14.13 -8.78
C GLU A 34 1.05 13.99 -7.36
N ALA A 35 -0.07 14.65 -7.07
CA ALA A 35 -0.78 14.51 -5.79
C ALA A 35 -1.20 13.04 -5.53
N LEU A 36 -1.73 12.35 -6.55
CA LEU A 36 -2.10 10.93 -6.44
C LEU A 36 -0.87 10.03 -6.26
N ARG A 37 0.26 10.33 -6.90
CA ARG A 37 1.52 9.61 -6.72
C ARG A 37 2.04 9.74 -5.29
N LEU A 38 2.01 10.95 -4.73
CA LEU A 38 2.41 11.22 -3.35
C LEU A 38 1.47 10.53 -2.36
N TRP A 39 0.16 10.55 -2.62
CA TRP A 39 -0.84 9.87 -1.80
C TRP A 39 -0.66 8.34 -1.82
N ASP A 40 -0.35 7.73 -2.96
CA ASP A 40 -0.04 6.31 -3.07
C ASP A 40 1.25 5.95 -2.31
N ALA A 41 2.30 6.77 -2.44
CA ALA A 41 3.55 6.59 -1.71
C ALA A 41 3.35 6.68 -0.19
N ALA A 42 2.53 7.62 0.29
CA ALA A 42 2.18 7.74 1.70
C ALA A 42 1.44 6.47 2.20
N ARG A 43 0.45 5.98 1.45
CA ARG A 43 -0.30 4.78 1.82
C ARG A 43 0.56 3.51 1.88
N LYS A 44 1.58 3.41 1.02
CA LYS A 44 2.56 2.32 1.06
C LYS A 44 3.47 2.40 2.29
N ARG A 45 3.85 3.60 2.72
CA ARG A 45 4.64 3.81 3.95
C ARG A 45 3.85 3.48 5.20
N ASP A 46 2.55 3.79 5.22
CA ASP A 46 1.68 3.57 6.38
C ASP A 46 1.25 2.09 6.56
N GLY A 47 1.74 1.16 5.74
CA GLY A 47 1.57 -0.29 5.94
C GLY A 47 0.15 -0.85 5.80
N VAL A 48 -0.86 0.00 5.63
CA VAL A 48 -2.29 -0.42 5.59
C VAL A 48 -2.60 -1.32 4.38
N TYR A 49 -1.78 -1.30 3.33
CA TYR A 49 -1.95 -2.15 2.15
C TYR A 49 -1.32 -3.55 2.26
N ASP A 50 -0.55 -3.84 3.30
CA ASP A 50 0.11 -5.15 3.41
C ASP A 50 -0.81 -6.25 3.96
N LEU A 51 -1.85 -5.92 4.73
CA LEU A 51 -2.76 -6.95 5.25
C LEU A 51 -3.60 -7.64 4.17
N ARG A 52 -3.97 -6.91 3.10
CA ARG A 52 -4.74 -7.48 1.98
C ARG A 52 -3.84 -8.08 0.89
N SER A 53 -2.60 -7.64 0.79
CA SER A 53 -1.63 -8.16 -0.18
C SER A 53 -0.92 -9.41 0.35
N ALA A 54 -0.64 -9.49 1.65
CA ALA A 54 -0.13 -10.69 2.31
C ALA A 54 -1.12 -11.86 2.29
N ALA A 55 -2.44 -11.59 2.31
CA ALA A 55 -3.46 -12.63 2.15
C ALA A 55 -3.45 -13.23 0.73
N ASN A 56 -3.18 -12.43 -0.30
CA ASN A 56 -3.18 -12.85 -1.71
C ASN A 56 -1.82 -13.42 -2.17
N TYR A 57 -0.72 -13.17 -1.45
CA TYR A 57 0.58 -13.81 -1.68
C TYR A 57 0.71 -15.19 -1.00
N ARG A 58 -0.28 -15.59 -0.20
CA ARG A 58 -0.27 -16.85 0.55
C ARG A 58 -0.72 -18.07 -0.26
N GLU A 59 -1.17 -17.89 -1.50
CA GLU A 59 -1.58 -18.98 -2.38
C GLU A 59 -0.48 -19.43 -3.37
N LYS A 60 0.67 -18.73 -3.41
CA LYS A 60 1.82 -19.11 -4.28
C LYS A 60 3.12 -19.43 -3.55
N THR A 61 3.05 -19.75 -2.26
CA THR A 61 4.12 -20.50 -1.58
C THR A 61 3.54 -21.82 -1.09
N ALA A 62 3.55 -22.82 -1.96
CA ALA A 62 3.62 -24.22 -1.56
C ALA A 62 4.97 -24.42 -0.84
N GLY A 63 5.04 -23.97 0.41
CA GLY A 63 6.29 -23.87 1.16
C GLY A 63 6.08 -23.42 2.59
N GLY A 64 5.57 -24.32 3.44
CA GLY A 64 6.01 -24.43 4.82
C GLY A 64 5.63 -23.32 5.81
N GLY A 65 4.37 -22.89 5.83
CA GLY A 65 3.82 -22.27 7.05
C GLY A 65 3.60 -23.34 8.12
N ARG A 66 4.65 -23.71 8.86
CA ARG A 66 4.54 -24.68 9.98
C ARG A 66 3.60 -24.11 11.02
N CYS A 67 2.55 -24.84 11.39
CA CYS A 67 1.62 -24.36 12.41
C CYS A 67 2.37 -24.28 13.75
N VAL A 68 2.04 -23.29 14.58
CA VAL A 68 2.66 -23.14 15.91
C VAL A 68 2.46 -24.42 16.74
N ALA A 69 1.32 -25.09 16.56
CA ALA A 69 1.04 -26.39 17.17
C ALA A 69 2.06 -27.48 16.78
N ASP A 70 2.50 -27.53 15.51
CA ASP A 70 3.50 -28.48 15.05
C ASP A 70 4.88 -28.18 15.68
N MET A 71 5.22 -26.89 15.79
CA MET A 71 6.45 -26.44 16.45
C MET A 71 6.50 -26.81 17.94
N PHE A 72 5.35 -26.74 18.64
CA PHE A 72 5.24 -27.17 20.03
C PHE A 72 5.32 -28.69 20.17
N ALA A 73 4.73 -29.44 19.22
CA ALA A 73 4.80 -30.90 19.22
C ALA A 73 6.23 -31.40 19.05
N ASP A 74 7.01 -30.80 18.15
CA ASP A 74 8.42 -31.12 17.93
C ASP A 74 9.27 -30.85 19.19
N TYR A 75 9.03 -29.72 19.86
CA TYR A 75 9.75 -29.33 21.08
C TYR A 75 9.50 -30.30 22.25
N GLU A 76 8.25 -30.69 22.47
CA GLU A 76 7.91 -31.67 23.52
C GLU A 76 8.48 -33.06 23.17
N ALA A 77 8.48 -33.45 21.89
CA ALA A 77 9.07 -34.72 21.45
C ALA A 77 10.59 -34.77 21.70
N GLU A 78 11.31 -33.68 21.47
CA GLU A 78 12.75 -33.58 21.78
C GLU A 78 13.04 -33.69 23.29
N LYS A 79 12.20 -33.08 24.12
CA LYS A 79 12.32 -33.12 25.58
C LYS A 79 12.07 -34.53 26.15
N HIS A 80 11.15 -35.27 25.56
CA HIS A 80 10.85 -36.65 25.96
C HIS A 80 11.87 -37.69 25.49
N SER A 81 12.72 -37.36 24.51
CA SER A 81 13.81 -38.23 24.03
C SER A 81 15.09 -38.13 24.87
N HIS A 82 15.24 -37.05 25.65
CA HIS A 82 16.43 -36.75 26.45
C HIS A 82 16.34 -37.21 27.92
N ASN A 83 15.41 -38.09 28.27
CA ASN A 83 15.25 -38.67 29.61
C ASN A 83 14.99 -40.18 29.51
#